data_AF-A0A409XVN5-F1
#
_entry.id   AF-A0A409XVN5-F1
#
_cell.length_a   1.000
_cell.length_b   1.000
_cell.length_c   1.000
_cell.angle_alpha   90.00
_cell.angle_beta   90.00
_cell.angle_gamma   90.00
#
_symmetry.space_group_name_H-M   'P 1'
#
loop_
_entity.id
_entity.type
_entity.pdbx_description
1 polymer ?
#
loop_
_entity_poly.entity_id
_entity_poly.type
_entity_poly.pdbx_seq_one_letter_code
_entity_poly.pdbx_strand_id
1 'polypeptide(L)'
;MEPPPPRDNTGLDPLDWSALGFHLLGLYDLWHRLGKPQNCIFWCYHSSFEAADLAWFAAGLATKPCNIQANKFYPELHALRNNTGLPNGVGTEIQKALCKSVRDLTFDCAALLDRAFGGTTLVIHVPGTTRPRSPKQLEYVKADIYFPGHLAREDIRYSEAVSDIVQRFIRDVSLPTIA
;
A
#
# COMPACT_ATOMS: atom_id res chain seq x y z
N MET A 1 -1.97 -16.62 0.90
CA MET A 1 -1.75 -17.04 -0.50
C MET A 1 -0.25 -16.99 -0.67
N GLU A 2 0.42 -18.14 -0.79
CA GLU A 2 1.87 -18.16 -0.94
C GLU A 2 2.23 -17.36 -2.21
N PRO A 3 3.21 -16.44 -2.16
CA PRO A 3 3.61 -15.70 -3.36
C PRO A 3 4.02 -16.71 -4.44
N PRO A 4 3.60 -16.54 -5.71
CA PRO A 4 4.01 -17.45 -6.76
C PRO A 4 5.55 -17.45 -6.81
N PRO A 5 6.21 -18.61 -6.79
CA PRO A 5 7.66 -18.67 -6.92
C PRO A 5 8.04 -18.04 -8.26
N PRO A 6 9.05 -17.16 -8.30
CA PRO A 6 9.41 -16.51 -9.53
C PRO A 6 9.96 -17.57 -10.51
N ARG A 7 9.58 -17.46 -11.79
CA ARG A 7 10.05 -18.39 -12.84
C ARG A 7 11.30 -17.82 -13.50
N ASP A 8 12.23 -18.72 -13.79
CA ASP A 8 13.57 -18.54 -14.38
C ASP A 8 14.60 -17.96 -13.41
N ASN A 9 15.40 -18.83 -12.77
CA ASN A 9 16.62 -18.59 -11.97
C ASN A 9 16.57 -17.49 -10.88
N THR A 10 15.41 -16.92 -10.64
CA THR A 10 15.18 -15.82 -9.71
C THR A 10 15.08 -16.40 -8.30
N GLY A 11 16.06 -16.10 -7.45
CA GLY A 11 16.12 -16.59 -6.07
C GLY A 11 16.94 -17.87 -5.83
N LEU A 12 17.71 -18.37 -6.81
CA LEU A 12 18.76 -19.37 -6.53
C LEU A 12 19.97 -18.73 -5.84
N ASP A 13 20.33 -17.52 -6.30
CA ASP A 13 21.33 -16.66 -5.67
C ASP A 13 20.63 -15.39 -5.17
N PRO A 14 20.76 -15.06 -3.86
CA PRO A 14 20.15 -13.86 -3.29
C PRO A 14 20.68 -12.58 -3.96
N LEU A 15 19.80 -11.64 -4.34
CA LEU A 15 20.16 -10.32 -4.88
C LEU A 15 21.11 -9.58 -3.94
N ASP A 16 22.14 -8.88 -4.44
CA ASP A 16 23.00 -8.06 -3.59
C ASP A 16 22.20 -7.09 -2.69
N TRP A 17 22.68 -6.82 -1.47
CA TRP A 17 21.98 -5.94 -0.52
C TRP A 17 21.69 -4.55 -1.09
N SER A 18 22.57 -4.02 -1.95
CA SER A 18 22.37 -2.73 -2.61
C SER A 18 21.29 -2.75 -3.70
N ALA A 19 20.90 -3.95 -4.15
CA ALA A 19 19.88 -4.17 -5.18
C ALA A 19 18.48 -4.46 -4.59
N LEU A 20 18.34 -4.58 -3.26
CA LEU A 20 17.03 -4.73 -2.62
C LEU A 20 16.22 -3.42 -2.77
N GLY A 21 14.99 -3.52 -3.26
CA GLY A 21 14.10 -2.38 -3.47
C GLY A 21 12.62 -2.71 -3.28
N PHE A 22 11.78 -1.67 -3.28
CA PHE A 22 10.33 -1.81 -3.09
C PHE A 22 9.63 -2.34 -4.35
N HIS A 23 9.78 -3.64 -4.58
CA HIS A 23 9.10 -4.40 -5.61
C HIS A 23 8.97 -5.86 -5.15
N LEU A 24 8.19 -6.66 -5.88
CA LEU A 24 7.82 -8.02 -5.47
C LEU A 24 9.03 -8.94 -5.23
N LEU A 25 10.03 -8.90 -6.12
CA LEU A 25 11.25 -9.68 -5.95
C LEU A 25 12.08 -9.24 -4.73
N GLY A 26 12.10 -7.93 -4.41
CA GLY A 26 12.83 -7.42 -3.25
C GLY A 26 12.19 -7.84 -1.93
N LEU A 27 10.85 -7.88 -1.88
CA LEU A 27 10.10 -8.45 -0.74
C LEU A 27 10.40 -9.94 -0.57
N TYR A 28 10.37 -10.72 -1.66
CA TYR A 28 10.65 -12.15 -1.61
C TYR A 28 12.08 -12.47 -1.13
N ASP A 29 13.09 -11.76 -1.65
CA ASP A 29 14.48 -11.97 -1.26
C ASP A 29 14.77 -11.52 0.19
N LEU A 30 14.07 -10.48 0.67
CA LEU A 30 14.15 -10.04 2.06
C LEU A 30 13.66 -11.15 3.01
N TRP A 31 12.51 -11.75 2.73
CA TRP A 31 12.01 -12.92 3.47
C TRP A 31 13.01 -14.08 3.48
N HIS A 32 13.59 -14.41 2.31
CA HIS A 32 14.53 -15.52 2.20
C HIS A 32 15.79 -15.31 3.05
N ARG A 33 16.25 -14.05 3.19
CA ARG A 33 17.46 -13.67 3.93
C ARG A 33 17.22 -13.53 5.44
N LEU A 34 16.08 -12.98 5.86
CA LEU A 34 15.75 -12.76 7.27
C LEU A 34 15.35 -14.03 8.02
N GLY A 35 15.13 -15.14 7.31
CA GLY A 35 15.14 -16.47 7.92
C GLY A 35 14.68 -17.57 6.98
N LYS A 36 15.27 -18.76 7.11
CA LYS A 36 14.56 -19.98 6.69
C LYS A 36 13.44 -20.20 7.71
N PRO A 37 12.17 -20.28 7.30
CA PRO A 37 11.10 -20.55 8.25
C PRO A 37 11.41 -21.87 8.94
N GLN A 38 11.79 -21.83 10.22
CA GLN A 38 11.50 -22.97 11.07
C GLN A 38 9.98 -23.02 11.11
N ASN A 39 9.42 -24.07 10.50
CA ASN A 39 8.05 -24.20 9.98
C ASN A 39 6.89 -23.93 10.96
N CYS A 40 7.11 -23.42 12.16
CA CYS A 40 6.04 -23.04 13.09
C CYS A 40 5.88 -21.51 13.24
N ILE A 41 6.94 -20.76 13.55
CA ILE A 41 6.81 -19.34 13.93
C ILE A 41 6.41 -18.47 12.74
N PHE A 42 7.05 -18.66 11.58
CA PHE A 42 6.73 -17.87 10.39
C PHE A 42 5.26 -18.01 10.00
N TRP A 43 4.74 -19.25 9.98
CA TRP A 43 3.34 -19.49 9.66
C TRP A 43 2.38 -18.97 10.72
N CYS A 44 2.77 -18.99 12.01
CA CYS A 44 1.97 -18.41 13.09
C CYS A 44 1.88 -16.87 13.02
N TYR A 45 2.92 -16.19 12.52
CA TYR A 45 3.01 -14.72 12.50
C TYR A 45 3.20 -14.15 11.08
N HIS A 46 2.72 -14.87 10.07
CA HIS A 46 2.96 -14.55 8.66
C HIS A 46 2.60 -13.10 8.33
N SER A 47 1.42 -12.63 8.76
CA SER A 47 0.96 -11.26 8.53
C SER A 47 1.87 -10.20 9.15
N SER A 48 2.48 -10.49 10.31
CA SER A 48 3.44 -9.58 10.95
C SER A 48 4.76 -9.51 10.20
N PHE A 49 5.24 -10.63 9.64
CA PHE A 49 6.40 -10.63 8.76
C PHE A 49 6.12 -9.90 7.45
N GLU A 50 4.94 -10.10 6.83
CA GLU A 50 4.53 -9.33 5.65
C GLU A 50 4.49 -7.82 5.94
N ALA A 51 3.92 -7.42 7.07
CA ALA A 51 3.87 -6.03 7.49
C ALA A 51 5.27 -5.44 7.74
N ALA A 52 6.17 -6.19 8.38
CA ALA A 52 7.54 -5.76 8.65
C ALA A 52 8.32 -5.51 7.35
N ASP A 53 8.15 -6.38 6.36
CA ASP A 53 8.76 -6.23 5.04
C ASP A 53 8.27 -5.00 4.29
N LEU A 54 6.95 -4.76 4.29
CA LEU A 54 6.40 -3.53 3.72
C LEU A 54 6.92 -2.30 4.45
N ALA A 55 6.98 -2.34 5.78
CA ALA A 55 7.49 -1.25 6.60
C ALA A 55 8.98 -0.97 6.33
N TRP A 56 9.79 -2.02 6.15
CA TRP A 56 11.21 -1.92 5.81
C TRP A 56 11.43 -1.04 4.58
N PHE A 57 10.66 -1.29 3.51
CA PHE A 57 10.77 -0.54 2.27
C PHE A 57 10.05 0.81 2.31
N ALA A 58 9.01 0.96 3.12
CA ALA A 58 8.29 2.23 3.29
C ALA A 58 9.06 3.24 4.15
N ALA A 59 9.96 2.77 5.02
CA ALA A 59 10.70 3.59 5.96
C ALA A 59 11.49 4.70 5.23
N GLY A 60 11.31 5.93 5.71
CA GLY A 60 11.98 7.11 5.16
C GLY A 60 11.42 7.65 3.84
N LEU A 61 10.39 7.04 3.24
CA LEU A 61 9.75 7.59 2.03
C LEU A 61 9.14 8.97 2.29
N ALA A 62 8.57 9.21 3.48
CA ALA A 62 8.01 10.51 3.86
C ALA A 62 9.09 11.58 4.15
N THR A 63 10.30 11.17 4.55
CA THR A 63 11.41 12.09 4.87
C THR A 63 12.30 12.39 3.67
N LYS A 64 12.25 11.55 2.63
CA LYS A 64 12.95 11.79 1.37
C LYS A 64 12.25 12.93 0.62
N PRO A 65 13.00 13.90 0.06
CA PRO A 65 12.40 14.99 -0.68
C PRO A 65 11.64 14.47 -1.90
N CYS A 66 10.36 14.83 -1.96
CA CYS A 66 9.40 14.50 -3.02
C CYS A 66 9.58 15.42 -4.25
N ASN A 67 10.82 15.82 -4.57
CA ASN A 67 11.12 16.79 -5.62
C ASN A 67 11.38 16.10 -6.96
N ILE A 68 10.36 15.40 -7.46
CA ILE A 68 10.37 14.85 -8.80
C ILE A 68 9.73 15.85 -9.76
N GLN A 69 10.33 16.01 -10.94
CA GLN A 69 9.75 16.85 -12.00
C GLN A 69 8.34 16.32 -12.36
N ALA A 70 7.41 17.22 -12.69
CA ALA A 70 6.01 16.85 -12.97
C ALA A 70 5.82 15.77 -14.06
N ASN A 71 6.82 15.58 -14.92
CA ASN A 71 6.84 14.59 -16.01
C ASN A 71 7.67 13.32 -15.71
N LYS A 72 8.19 13.16 -14.48
CA LYS A 72 8.99 12.00 -14.06
C LYS A 72 8.22 11.20 -13.01
N PHE A 73 8.37 9.88 -13.05
CA PHE A 73 7.89 9.00 -11.98
C PHE A 73 9.03 8.70 -11.01
N TYR A 74 8.66 8.30 -9.80
CA TYR A 74 9.59 7.67 -8.86
C TYR A 74 10.21 6.42 -9.50
N PRO A 75 11.55 6.28 -9.49
CA PRO A 75 12.22 5.08 -9.99
C PRO A 75 11.65 3.78 -9.39
N GLU A 76 11.26 3.81 -8.12
CA GLU A 76 10.63 2.71 -7.40
C GLU A 76 9.29 2.30 -8.03
N LEU A 77 8.50 3.27 -8.51
CA LEU A 77 7.23 3.01 -9.21
C LEU A 77 7.45 2.42 -10.60
N HIS A 78 8.57 2.75 -11.26
CA HIS A 78 8.94 2.10 -12.52
C HIS A 78 9.26 0.63 -12.32
N ALA A 79 10.03 0.29 -11.28
CA ALA A 79 10.33 -1.10 -10.94
C ALA A 79 9.05 -1.89 -10.61
N LEU A 80 8.14 -1.30 -9.82
CA LEU A 80 6.87 -1.93 -9.51
C LEU A 80 6.02 -2.18 -10.77
N ARG A 81 5.95 -1.20 -11.68
CA ARG A 81 5.17 -1.32 -12.91
C ARG A 81 5.79 -2.29 -13.91
N ASN A 82 7.10 -2.22 -14.13
CA ASN A 82 7.80 -3.04 -15.12
C ASN A 82 7.83 -4.54 -14.73
N ASN A 83 7.92 -4.84 -13.44
CA ASN A 83 7.93 -6.22 -12.94
C ASN A 83 6.54 -6.90 -12.94
N THR A 84 5.48 -6.19 -13.37
CA THR A 84 4.10 -6.73 -13.46
C THR A 84 3.70 -7.13 -14.88
N GLY A 85 4.63 -7.15 -15.84
CA GLY A 85 4.41 -7.59 -17.23
C GLY A 85 4.10 -9.09 -17.43
N LEU A 86 3.53 -9.76 -16.43
CA LEU A 86 3.20 -11.18 -16.48
C LEU A 86 1.98 -11.43 -17.40
N PRO A 87 1.98 -12.53 -18.18
CA PRO A 87 0.85 -12.88 -19.04
C PRO A 87 -0.45 -13.08 -18.23
N ASN A 88 -1.58 -12.88 -18.90
CA ASN A 88 -2.94 -13.13 -18.38
C ASN A 88 -3.41 -12.24 -17.22
N GLY A 89 -2.83 -11.05 -17.04
CA GLY A 89 -3.31 -10.07 -16.04
C GLY A 89 -2.92 -10.38 -14.59
N VAL A 90 -2.08 -11.40 -14.37
CA VAL A 90 -1.58 -11.80 -13.05
C VAL A 90 -0.85 -10.64 -12.36
N GLY A 91 -0.04 -9.87 -13.10
CA GLY A 91 0.68 -8.73 -12.54
C GLY A 91 -0.24 -7.65 -11.97
N THR A 92 -1.38 -7.40 -12.62
CA THR A 92 -2.41 -6.46 -12.12
C THR A 92 -2.98 -6.91 -10.79
N GLU A 93 -3.27 -8.21 -10.63
CA GLU A 93 -3.80 -8.74 -9.37
C GLU A 93 -2.76 -8.69 -8.25
N ILE A 94 -1.48 -8.98 -8.56
CA ILE A 94 -0.42 -8.85 -7.57
C ILE A 94 -0.22 -7.39 -7.16
N GLN A 95 -0.25 -6.44 -8.11
CA GLN A 95 -0.17 -5.02 -7.79
C GLN A 95 -1.32 -4.57 -6.90
N LYS A 96 -2.56 -4.99 -7.22
CA LYS A 96 -3.73 -4.71 -6.38
C LYS A 96 -3.57 -5.28 -4.98
N ALA A 97 -3.07 -6.51 -4.85
CA ALA A 97 -2.80 -7.14 -3.57
C ALA A 97 -1.75 -6.35 -2.78
N LEU A 98 -0.64 -5.94 -3.40
CA LEU A 98 0.38 -5.12 -2.76
C LEU A 98 -0.18 -3.77 -2.28
N CYS A 99 -0.91 -3.05 -3.14
CA CYS A 99 -1.55 -1.78 -2.77
C CYS A 99 -2.50 -1.96 -1.59
N LYS A 100 -3.28 -3.05 -1.59
CA LYS A 100 -4.17 -3.41 -0.48
C LYS A 100 -3.37 -3.63 0.82
N SER A 101 -2.28 -4.40 0.78
CA SER A 101 -1.47 -4.67 1.98
C SER A 101 -0.82 -3.41 2.54
N VAL A 102 -0.31 -2.51 1.69
CA VAL A 102 0.24 -1.21 2.14
C VAL A 102 -0.83 -0.34 2.78
N ARG A 103 -2.03 -0.29 2.19
CA ARG A 103 -3.18 0.42 2.77
C ARG A 103 -3.56 -0.16 4.13
N ASP A 104 -3.70 -1.49 4.22
CA ASP A 104 -4.09 -2.17 5.45
C ASP A 104 -3.06 -1.93 6.56
N LEU A 105 -1.75 -2.01 6.25
CA LEU A 105 -0.68 -1.64 7.18
C LEU A 105 -0.77 -0.16 7.64
N THR A 106 -1.08 0.76 6.72
CA THR A 106 -1.25 2.18 7.06
C THR A 106 -2.39 2.37 8.04
N PHE A 107 -3.50 1.66 7.85
CA PHE A 107 -4.67 1.70 8.73
C PHE A 107 -4.38 1.06 10.10
N ASP A 108 -3.63 -0.03 10.13
CA ASP A 108 -3.19 -0.66 11.38
C ASP A 108 -2.27 0.27 12.19
N CYS A 109 -1.36 0.99 11.52
CA CYS A 109 -0.52 2.01 12.16
C CYS A 109 -1.35 3.17 12.72
N ALA A 110 -2.33 3.67 11.96
CA ALA A 110 -3.25 4.71 12.43
C ALA A 110 -4.06 4.24 13.65
N ALA A 111 -4.58 3.01 13.60
CA ALA A 111 -5.30 2.40 14.71
C ALA A 111 -4.42 2.17 15.94
N LEU A 112 -3.16 1.81 15.75
CA LEU A 112 -2.19 1.69 16.84
C LEU A 112 -1.97 3.05 17.50
N LEU A 113 -1.77 4.13 16.73
CA LEU A 113 -1.58 5.48 17.27
C LEU A 113 -2.76 5.88 18.17
N ASP A 114 -3.99 5.71 17.67
CA ASP A 114 -5.19 6.09 18.39
C ASP A 114 -5.39 5.24 19.66
N ARG A 115 -5.13 3.93 19.59
CA ARG A 115 -5.30 3.02 20.73
C ARG A 115 -4.20 3.13 21.78
N ALA A 116 -2.94 3.30 21.36
CA ALA A 116 -1.79 3.27 22.27
C ALA A 116 -1.59 4.60 22.99
N PHE A 117 -1.87 5.72 22.32
CA PHE A 117 -1.56 7.04 22.84
C PHE A 117 -2.79 7.90 23.15
N GLY A 118 -3.98 7.44 22.75
CA GLY A 118 -5.20 8.24 22.83
C GLY A 118 -5.17 9.34 21.76
N GLY A 119 -6.04 9.22 20.77
CA GLY A 119 -6.08 10.16 19.66
C GLY A 119 -7.17 9.82 18.66
N THR A 120 -7.26 10.66 17.63
CA THR A 120 -8.17 10.46 16.51
C THR A 120 -7.42 10.70 15.21
N THR A 121 -7.21 9.64 14.43
CA THR A 121 -6.53 9.70 13.14
C THR A 121 -7.52 9.50 11.99
N LEU A 122 -7.50 10.38 10.99
CA LEU A 122 -8.24 10.22 9.74
C LEU A 122 -7.24 9.99 8.60
N VAL A 123 -7.37 8.87 7.90
CA VAL A 123 -6.60 8.59 6.68
C VAL A 123 -7.55 8.55 5.50
N ILE A 124 -7.24 9.32 4.45
CA ILE A 124 -7.97 9.34 3.18
C ILE A 124 -6.99 8.98 2.08
N HIS A 125 -7.24 7.87 1.39
CA HIS A 125 -6.49 7.48 0.20
C HIS A 125 -7.43 7.36 -0.99
N VAL A 126 -7.11 8.04 -2.08
CA VAL A 126 -7.81 7.90 -3.36
C VAL A 126 -6.84 7.33 -4.38
N PRO A 127 -7.11 6.15 -4.97
CA PRO A 127 -6.29 5.62 -6.04
C PRO A 127 -6.23 6.59 -7.22
N GLY A 128 -5.05 6.76 -7.83
CA GLY A 128 -4.85 7.69 -8.95
C GLY A 128 -5.52 7.27 -10.27
N THR A 129 -6.36 6.24 -10.27
CA THR A 129 -7.06 5.72 -11.45
C THR A 129 -8.52 5.44 -11.13
N THR A 130 -9.40 5.68 -12.10
CA THR A 130 -10.80 5.22 -12.07
C THR A 130 -10.95 3.88 -12.79
N ARG A 131 -12.13 3.28 -12.69
CA ARG A 131 -12.48 2.12 -13.52
C ARG A 131 -12.25 2.47 -15.01
N PRO A 132 -11.62 1.59 -15.80
CA PRO A 132 -11.41 1.85 -17.23
C PRO A 132 -12.69 2.28 -17.92
N ARG A 133 -12.62 3.32 -18.75
CA ARG A 133 -13.75 3.93 -19.47
C ARG A 133 -14.83 4.58 -18.60
N SER A 134 -14.60 4.77 -17.30
CA SER A 134 -15.51 5.53 -16.46
C SER A 134 -15.29 7.04 -16.65
N PRO A 135 -16.36 7.85 -16.58
CA PRO A 135 -16.21 9.30 -16.67
C PRO A 135 -15.47 9.83 -15.43
N LYS A 136 -14.73 10.92 -15.60
CA LYS A 136 -14.08 11.65 -14.50
C LYS A 136 -15.12 12.49 -13.76
N GLN A 137 -15.92 11.82 -12.94
CA GLN A 137 -16.94 12.44 -12.09
C GLN A 137 -16.86 11.87 -10.68
N LEU A 138 -17.36 12.64 -9.71
CA LEU A 138 -17.30 12.35 -8.28
C LEU A 138 -17.83 10.95 -7.94
N GLU A 139 -18.91 10.55 -8.60
CA GLU A 139 -19.66 9.31 -8.37
C GLU A 139 -18.85 8.05 -8.73
N TYR A 140 -17.80 8.21 -9.53
CA TYR A 140 -16.94 7.12 -10.00
C TYR A 140 -15.59 7.07 -9.27
N VAL A 141 -15.31 8.03 -8.39
CA VAL A 141 -14.11 8.03 -7.56
C VAL A 141 -14.31 7.10 -6.38
N LYS A 142 -13.32 6.24 -6.13
CA LYS A 142 -13.28 5.39 -4.94
C LYS A 142 -12.30 5.99 -3.94
N ALA A 143 -12.68 5.99 -2.67
CA ALA A 143 -11.79 6.38 -1.57
C ALA A 143 -11.72 5.22 -0.57
N ASP A 144 -10.50 4.93 -0.14
CA ASP A 144 -10.22 4.10 1.02
C ASP A 144 -10.05 5.02 2.24
N ILE A 145 -10.84 4.78 3.29
CA ILE A 145 -10.92 5.67 4.45
C ILE A 145 -10.72 4.86 5.72
N TYR A 146 -9.86 5.37 6.60
CA TYR A 146 -9.78 4.92 7.98
C TYR A 146 -10.23 6.05 8.91
N PHE A 147 -11.13 5.71 9.84
CA PHE A 147 -11.50 6.54 10.97
C PHE A 147 -11.84 5.64 12.17
N PRO A 148 -11.56 6.04 13.42
CA PRO A 148 -11.81 5.19 14.58
C PRO A 148 -13.28 4.82 14.70
N GLY A 149 -13.56 3.54 14.50
CA GLY A 149 -14.94 3.04 14.45
C GLY A 149 -15.72 3.19 15.75
N HIS A 150 -15.07 3.37 16.90
CA HIS A 150 -15.76 3.65 18.16
C HIS A 150 -16.32 5.07 18.17
N LEU A 151 -15.51 6.07 17.78
CA LEU A 151 -15.96 7.47 17.67
C LEU A 151 -17.09 7.62 16.67
N ALA A 152 -17.01 6.98 15.50
CA ALA A 152 -18.08 7.04 14.50
C ALA A 152 -19.45 6.53 15.01
N ARG A 153 -19.44 5.64 16.02
CA ARG A 153 -20.64 5.08 16.63
C ARG A 153 -21.11 5.85 17.86
N GLU A 154 -20.24 6.62 18.49
CA GLU A 154 -20.56 7.42 19.67
C GLU A 154 -21.48 8.60 19.33
N ASP A 155 -21.20 9.30 18.23
CA ASP A 155 -21.97 10.46 17.81
C ASP A 155 -22.05 10.57 16.27
N ILE A 156 -23.27 10.73 15.76
CA ILE A 156 -23.53 10.85 14.32
C ILE A 156 -22.82 12.06 13.69
N ARG A 157 -22.59 13.13 14.47
CA ARG A 157 -21.89 14.33 14.02
C ARG A 157 -20.47 14.03 13.55
N TYR A 158 -19.81 13.02 14.11
CA TYR A 158 -18.48 12.62 13.64
C TYR A 158 -18.55 11.98 12.26
N SER A 159 -19.53 11.11 12.02
CA SER A 159 -19.72 10.46 10.72
C SER A 159 -20.09 11.47 9.62
N GLU A 160 -20.92 12.47 9.97
CA GLU A 160 -21.26 13.59 9.07
C GLU A 160 -20.03 14.44 8.75
N ALA A 161 -19.27 14.86 9.77
CA ALA A 161 -18.06 15.66 9.57
C ALA A 161 -17.00 14.91 8.74
N VAL A 162 -16.78 13.62 8.99
CA VAL A 162 -15.86 12.80 8.20
C VAL A 162 -16.34 12.70 6.75
N SER A 163 -17.64 12.51 6.53
CA SER A 163 -18.21 12.47 5.18
C SER A 163 -18.00 13.77 4.41
N ASP A 164 -18.22 14.92 5.07
CA ASP A 164 -17.99 16.23 4.47
C ASP A 164 -16.51 16.46 4.10
N ILE A 165 -15.59 16.08 4.99
CA ILE A 165 -14.14 16.18 4.74
C ILE A 165 -13.74 15.29 3.56
N VAL A 166 -14.22 14.04 3.53
CA VAL A 166 -13.93 13.09 2.46
C VAL A 166 -14.47 13.59 1.12
N GLN A 167 -15.72 14.04 1.06
CA GLN A 167 -16.31 14.56 -0.18
C GLN A 167 -15.54 15.79 -0.69
N ARG A 168 -15.17 16.69 0.23
CA ARG A 168 -14.38 17.87 -0.11
C ARG A 168 -13.00 17.48 -0.65
N PHE A 169 -12.33 16.53 -0.01
CA PHE A 169 -11.04 16.02 -0.47
C PHE A 169 -11.14 15.38 -1.87
N ILE A 170 -12.16 14.54 -2.10
CA ILE A 170 -12.38 13.89 -3.39
C ILE A 170 -12.60 14.94 -4.48
N ARG A 171 -13.46 15.94 -4.24
CA ARG A 171 -13.80 16.99 -5.20
C ARG A 171 -12.62 17.90 -5.51
N ASP A 172 -11.99 18.43 -4.46
CA ASP A 172 -11.05 19.54 -4.58
C ASP A 172 -9.61 19.07 -4.85
N VAL A 173 -9.26 17.85 -4.43
CA VAL A 173 -7.90 17.31 -4.55
C VAL A 173 -7.88 16.09 -5.48
N SER A 174 -8.75 15.10 -5.26
CA SER A 174 -8.58 13.83 -5.95
C SER A 174 -9.01 13.87 -7.42
N LEU A 175 -10.18 14.46 -7.72
CA LEU A 175 -10.70 14.50 -9.10
C LEU A 175 -9.73 15.15 -10.09
N PRO A 176 -9.05 16.28 -9.77
CA PRO A 176 -8.00 16.84 -10.62
C PRO A 176 -6.77 15.94 -10.81
N THR A 177 -6.47 15.06 -9.85
CA THR A 177 -5.25 14.23 -9.83
C THR A 177 -5.42 12.87 -10.51
N ILE A 178 -6.66 12.44 -10.77
CA ILE A 178 -6.94 11.16 -11.43
C ILE A 178 -6.66 11.26 -12.92
N ALA A 179 -5.87 10.31 -13.43
CA ALA A 179 -5.46 10.22 -14.84
C ALA A 179 -6.58 9.74 -15.77
#